data_AF-A0A921RYG2-F1
#
_entry.id   AF-A0A921RYG2-F1
#
_cell.length_a   1.000
_cell.length_b   1.000
_cell.length_c   1.000
_cell.angle_alpha   90.00
_cell.angle_beta   90.00
_cell.angle_gamma   90.00
#
_symmetry.space_group_name_H-M   'P 1'
#
loop_
_entity.id
_entity.type
_entity.pdbx_description
1 polymer ?
#
loop_
_entity_poly.entity_id
_entity_poly.type
_entity_poly.pdbx_seq_one_letter_code
_entity_poly.pdbx_strand_id
1 'polypeptide(L)'
;MSVSRSLPLRAVFRVWRELALPDDFEDSVVEGHPHLFRLAPNPDEPNTHILHLVADPATEEFTPAVEKTRPDRYAFKLQFPPGFRLTKEYRKKVKEWQLLPYTGPYQVVSPRGGGSKRVSKLARRKMEKRAVGIAHEFLSLTVEKMVEVEKFSQFRKWFGIEVNVRDVFLDHPGNSTSRRNESSTRCF
;
A
#
# COMPACT_ATOMS: atom_id res chain seq x y z
N MET A 1 -2.06 -6.84 4.08
CA MET A 1 -0.75 -7.47 4.28
C MET A 1 -0.55 -8.54 3.24
N SER A 2 0.71 -8.87 2.97
CA SER A 2 1.04 -10.09 2.25
C SER A 2 0.49 -11.29 3.02
N VAL A 3 -0.08 -12.25 2.29
CA VAL A 3 -0.63 -13.49 2.89
C VAL A 3 0.46 -14.24 3.66
N SER A 4 1.72 -14.07 3.25
CA SER A 4 2.90 -14.69 3.83
C SER A 4 3.58 -13.89 4.95
N ARG A 5 3.13 -12.65 5.25
CA ARG A 5 3.81 -11.69 6.16
C ARG A 5 5.31 -11.55 5.91
N SER A 6 5.72 -11.81 4.68
CA SER A 6 7.12 -11.84 4.27
C SER A 6 7.32 -11.03 3.00
N LEU A 7 8.52 -10.47 2.88
CA LEU A 7 8.96 -9.64 1.76
C LEU A 7 10.44 -9.95 1.48
N PRO A 8 10.85 -10.12 0.21
CA PRO A 8 12.26 -10.23 -0.12
C PRO A 8 13.01 -8.96 0.29
N LEU A 9 14.15 -9.11 0.96
CA LEU A 9 14.95 -7.96 1.40
C LEU A 9 15.41 -7.11 0.21
N ARG A 10 15.72 -7.74 -0.93
CA ARG A 10 15.99 -7.06 -2.22
C ARG A 10 14.89 -6.07 -2.64
N ALA A 11 13.63 -6.34 -2.28
CA ALA A 11 12.52 -5.49 -2.65
C ALA A 11 12.54 -4.25 -1.76
N VAL A 12 12.80 -4.43 -0.46
CA VAL A 12 13.01 -3.34 0.50
C VAL A 12 14.17 -2.46 0.05
N PHE A 13 15.29 -3.04 -0.41
CA PHE A 13 16.43 -2.29 -0.95
C PHE A 13 16.06 -1.35 -2.12
N ARG A 14 15.04 -1.67 -2.92
CA ARG A 14 14.61 -0.80 -4.04
C ARG A 14 13.93 0.49 -3.60
N VAL A 15 13.40 0.50 -2.37
CA VAL A 15 12.74 1.65 -1.72
C VAL A 15 13.50 2.10 -0.47
N TRP A 16 14.76 1.68 -0.34
CA TRP A 16 15.60 1.93 0.83
C TRP A 16 15.75 3.42 1.12
N ARG A 17 16.01 4.20 0.07
CA ARG A 17 16.18 5.66 0.15
C ARG A 17 14.89 6.35 0.56
N GLU A 18 13.77 5.89 0.02
CA GLU A 18 12.45 6.45 0.32
C GLU A 18 12.02 6.16 1.76
N LEU A 19 12.38 4.99 2.29
CA LEU A 19 12.14 4.58 3.68
C LEU A 19 13.17 5.15 4.67
N ALA A 20 14.27 5.74 4.18
CA ALA A 20 15.41 6.18 4.97
C ALA A 20 15.88 5.12 5.98
N LEU A 21 15.96 3.87 5.52
CA LEU A 21 16.50 2.79 6.34
C LEU A 21 18.01 2.99 6.51
N PRO A 22 18.55 2.69 7.70
CA PRO A 22 19.98 2.80 7.95
C PRO A 22 20.74 1.68 7.23
N ASP A 23 21.96 1.93 6.79
CA ASP A 23 22.75 0.99 5.97
C ASP A 23 23.05 -0.34 6.70
N ASP A 24 23.02 -0.32 8.03
CA ASP A 24 23.17 -1.45 8.94
C ASP A 24 21.83 -2.07 9.39
N PHE A 25 20.75 -1.88 8.62
CA PHE A 25 19.40 -2.36 8.95
C PHE A 25 19.32 -3.82 9.40
N GLU A 26 20.11 -4.72 8.80
CA GLU A 26 20.13 -6.14 9.17
C GLU A 26 20.57 -6.32 10.64
N ASP A 27 21.61 -5.62 11.07
CA ASP A 27 22.13 -5.72 12.43
C ASP A 27 21.34 -4.80 13.39
N SER A 28 21.23 -3.52 13.04
CA SER A 28 20.62 -2.51 13.92
C SER A 28 19.11 -2.67 14.10
N VAL A 29 18.37 -3.09 13.07
CA VAL A 29 16.90 -3.21 13.14
C VAL A 29 16.46 -4.65 13.28
N VAL A 30 16.98 -5.57 12.46
CA VAL A 30 16.50 -6.97 12.47
C VAL A 30 17.05 -7.73 13.67
N GLU A 31 18.36 -7.69 13.92
CA GLU A 31 18.96 -8.33 15.10
C GLU A 31 18.55 -7.62 16.40
N GLY A 32 18.39 -6.28 16.37
CA GLY A 32 17.90 -5.50 17.51
C GLY A 32 16.42 -5.74 17.88
N HIS A 33 15.59 -6.20 16.93
CA HIS A 33 14.16 -6.44 17.16
C HIS A 33 13.71 -7.84 16.68
N PRO A 34 14.23 -8.92 17.30
CA PRO A 34 13.94 -10.30 16.88
C PRO A 34 12.48 -10.71 17.15
N HIS A 35 11.78 -9.95 17.99
CA HIS A 35 10.35 -10.09 18.28
C HIS A 35 9.47 -9.52 17.15
N LEU A 36 9.98 -8.56 16.37
CA LEU A 36 9.28 -7.95 15.24
C LEU A 36 9.67 -8.60 13.92
N PHE A 37 10.97 -8.79 13.68
CA PHE A 37 11.51 -9.22 12.40
C PHE A 37 12.35 -10.48 12.51
N ARG A 38 12.30 -11.31 11.46
CA ARG A 38 13.19 -12.46 11.29
C ARG A 38 13.69 -12.50 9.86
N LEU A 39 15.00 -12.64 9.70
CA LEU A 39 15.62 -12.84 8.41
C LEU A 39 15.77 -14.34 8.12
N ALA A 40 15.39 -14.77 6.91
CA ALA A 40 15.56 -16.15 6.47
C ALA A 40 16.19 -16.18 5.06
N PRO A 41 17.01 -17.19 4.72
CA PRO A 41 17.51 -17.35 3.36
C PRO A 41 16.36 -17.62 2.39
N ASN A 42 16.44 -17.04 1.20
CA ASN A 42 15.45 -17.23 0.14
C ASN A 42 15.71 -18.56 -0.59
N PRO A 43 14.78 -19.53 -0.55
CA PRO A 43 14.95 -20.81 -1.24
C PRO A 43 14.90 -20.67 -2.77
N ASP A 44 14.24 -19.62 -3.29
CA ASP A 44 14.06 -19.43 -4.74
C ASP A 44 15.28 -18.75 -5.39
N GLU A 45 16.08 -18.00 -4.61
CA GLU A 45 17.20 -17.24 -5.14
C GLU A 45 18.40 -17.22 -4.17
N PRO A 46 19.54 -17.84 -4.55
CA PRO A 46 20.72 -17.93 -3.69
C PRO A 46 21.30 -16.55 -3.35
N ASN A 47 21.93 -16.44 -2.18
CA ASN A 47 22.49 -15.20 -1.61
C ASN A 47 21.48 -14.07 -1.38
N THR A 48 20.19 -14.38 -1.27
CA THR A 48 19.20 -13.37 -0.90
C THR A 48 18.38 -13.79 0.30
N HIS A 49 17.91 -12.78 1.02
CA HIS A 49 17.15 -12.96 2.25
C HIS A 49 15.69 -12.56 2.08
N ILE A 50 14.82 -13.19 2.85
CA ILE A 50 13.43 -12.86 3.05
C ILE A 50 13.27 -12.30 4.45
N LEU A 51 12.71 -11.10 4.54
CA LEU A 51 12.32 -10.48 5.78
C LEU A 51 10.92 -10.95 6.16
N HIS A 52 10.80 -11.63 7.29
CA HIS A 52 9.54 -12.07 7.88
C HIS A 52 9.14 -11.13 9.01
N LEU A 53 7.89 -10.69 9.00
CA LEU A 53 7.29 -10.04 10.16
C LEU A 53 6.77 -11.13 11.11
N VAL A 54 7.42 -11.26 12.27
CA VAL A 54 7.07 -12.22 13.33
C VAL A 54 5.96 -11.67 14.22
N ALA A 55 5.96 -10.36 14.45
CA ALA A 55 4.90 -9.67 15.18
C ALA A 55 3.53 -9.91 14.54
N ASP A 56 2.54 -10.21 15.37
CA ASP A 56 1.15 -10.25 14.93
C ASP A 56 0.56 -8.84 15.05
N PRO A 57 0.18 -8.21 13.93
CA PRO A 57 -0.35 -6.86 13.99
C PRO A 57 -1.75 -6.74 14.60
N ALA A 58 -2.33 -7.85 15.06
CA ALA A 58 -3.53 -7.86 15.86
C ALA A 58 -3.25 -7.79 17.38
N THR A 59 -2.06 -8.20 17.83
CA THR A 59 -1.64 -8.17 19.25
C THR A 59 -0.82 -6.93 19.58
N GLU A 60 -0.05 -6.45 18.61
CA GLU A 60 0.59 -5.14 18.65
C GLU A 60 -0.45 -4.14 18.10
N GLU A 61 -0.88 -3.13 18.87
CA GLU A 61 -1.89 -2.14 18.47
C GLU A 61 -1.42 -1.23 17.31
N PHE A 62 -1.03 -1.78 16.16
CA PHE A 62 -0.67 -1.01 14.99
C PHE A 62 -1.90 -0.28 14.46
N THR A 63 -2.00 0.99 14.79
CA THR A 63 -3.00 1.89 14.22
C THR A 63 -2.59 2.21 12.79
N PRO A 64 -3.38 1.82 11.77
CA PRO A 64 -3.14 2.24 10.39
C PRO A 64 -2.94 3.76 10.31
N ALA A 65 -1.93 4.22 9.59
CA ALA A 65 -1.71 5.63 9.29
C ALA A 65 -2.95 6.31 8.69
N VAL A 66 -3.78 5.56 7.96
CA VAL A 66 -5.05 6.10 7.46
C VAL A 66 -6.02 6.43 8.61
N GLU A 67 -6.02 5.67 9.72
CA GLU A 67 -6.87 5.97 10.88
C GLU A 67 -6.48 7.26 11.58
N LYS A 68 -5.18 7.59 11.62
CA LYS A 68 -4.69 8.86 12.20
C LYS A 68 -5.15 10.10 11.44
N THR A 69 -5.52 9.96 10.17
CA THR A 69 -5.83 11.08 9.26
C THR A 69 -7.25 11.04 8.69
N ARG A 70 -8.07 10.10 9.18
CA ARG A 70 -9.40 9.80 8.64
C ARG A 70 -10.45 10.79 9.14
N PRO A 71 -11.21 11.43 8.22
CA PRO A 71 -12.36 12.24 8.61
C PRO A 71 -13.58 11.41 9.01
N ASP A 72 -13.69 10.15 8.55
CA ASP A 72 -14.82 9.25 8.83
C ASP A 72 -14.37 7.77 8.73
N ARG A 73 -15.18 6.84 9.26
CA ARG A 73 -14.91 5.40 9.42
C ARG A 73 -14.44 4.70 8.14
N TYR A 74 -14.85 5.19 6.97
CA TYR A 74 -14.51 4.61 5.67
C TYR A 74 -13.93 5.61 4.65
N ALA A 75 -13.83 6.89 4.99
CA ALA A 75 -13.47 7.94 4.03
C ALA A 75 -11.98 8.27 4.08
N PHE A 76 -11.35 8.45 2.92
CA PHE A 76 -9.98 8.95 2.84
C PHE A 76 -9.98 10.47 2.76
N LYS A 77 -8.95 11.11 3.33
CA LYS A 77 -8.72 12.55 3.13
C LYS A 77 -8.29 12.78 1.69
N LEU A 78 -9.17 13.39 0.89
CA LEU A 78 -8.91 13.70 -0.50
C LEU A 78 -8.27 15.09 -0.62
N GLN A 79 -7.19 15.17 -1.38
CA GLN A 79 -6.56 16.42 -1.79
C GLN A 79 -6.44 16.43 -3.31
N PHE A 80 -7.04 17.44 -3.94
CA PHE A 80 -6.98 17.59 -5.38
C PHE A 80 -5.91 18.62 -5.76
N PRO A 81 -5.18 18.42 -6.86
CA PRO A 81 -4.25 19.41 -7.37
C PRO A 81 -4.94 20.77 -7.61
N PRO A 82 -4.22 21.90 -7.45
CA PRO A 82 -4.75 23.21 -7.79
C PRO A 82 -5.24 23.25 -9.24
N GLY A 83 -6.48 23.70 -9.46
CA GLY A 83 -7.09 23.77 -10.79
C GLY A 83 -7.86 22.52 -11.24
N PHE A 84 -7.91 21.45 -10.45
CA PHE A 84 -8.70 20.26 -10.79
C PHE A 84 -10.21 20.53 -10.71
N ARG A 85 -10.91 20.47 -11.86
CA ARG A 85 -12.36 20.71 -11.95
C ARG A 85 -13.14 19.42 -11.72
N LEU A 86 -13.70 19.29 -10.52
CA LEU A 86 -14.58 18.16 -10.16
C LEU A 86 -15.94 18.28 -10.87
N THR A 87 -16.23 17.36 -11.80
CA THR A 87 -17.59 17.24 -12.35
C THR A 87 -18.56 16.74 -11.27
N LYS A 88 -19.84 17.10 -11.39
CA LYS A 88 -20.89 16.65 -10.44
C LYS A 88 -20.96 15.11 -10.37
N GLU A 89 -20.82 14.45 -11.52
CA GLU A 89 -20.81 12.99 -11.63
C GLU A 89 -19.63 12.36 -10.92
N TYR A 90 -18.42 12.90 -11.11
CA TYR A 90 -17.23 12.40 -10.43
C TYR A 90 -17.33 12.57 -8.91
N ARG A 91 -17.85 13.72 -8.45
CA ARG A 91 -18.08 13.96 -7.03
C ARG A 91 -19.06 12.95 -6.42
N LYS A 92 -20.10 12.56 -7.15
CA LYS A 92 -21.04 11.50 -6.73
C LYS A 92 -20.34 10.14 -6.65
N LYS A 93 -19.57 9.76 -7.68
CA LYS A 93 -18.80 8.50 -7.69
C LYS A 93 -17.81 8.41 -6.53
N VAL A 94 -17.11 9.50 -6.21
CA VAL A 94 -16.17 9.57 -5.09
C VAL A 94 -16.90 9.44 -3.75
N LYS A 95 -18.06 10.09 -3.56
CA LYS A 95 -18.88 9.90 -2.36
C LYS A 95 -19.33 8.45 -2.19
N GLU A 96 -19.86 7.84 -3.25
CA GLU A 96 -20.25 6.42 -3.22
C GLU A 96 -19.06 5.51 -2.87
N TRP A 97 -17.88 5.82 -3.41
CA TRP A 97 -16.65 5.07 -3.11
C TRP A 97 -16.17 5.27 -1.67
N GLN A 98 -16.25 6.49 -1.13
CA GLN A 98 -15.92 6.79 0.26
C GLN A 98 -16.84 6.06 1.24
N LEU A 99 -18.11 5.82 0.89
CA LEU A 99 -19.07 5.06 1.71
C LEU A 99 -18.83 3.54 1.72
N LEU A 100 -18.05 3.00 0.78
CA LEU A 100 -17.80 1.55 0.73
C LEU A 100 -17.07 1.08 2.01
N PRO A 101 -17.37 -0.11 2.54
CA PRO A 101 -16.64 -0.63 3.69
C PRO A 101 -15.14 -0.69 3.41
N TYR A 102 -14.33 -0.07 4.28
CA TYR A 102 -12.88 -0.19 4.24
C TYR A 102 -12.46 -1.43 5.02
N THR A 103 -11.75 -2.34 4.35
CA THR A 103 -11.06 -3.43 5.01
C THR A 103 -9.66 -2.96 5.39
N GLY A 104 -9.29 -3.14 6.66
CA GLY A 104 -7.99 -2.74 7.21
C GLY A 104 -6.81 -3.21 6.36
N PRO A 105 -5.71 -2.44 6.29
CA PRO A 105 -4.57 -2.79 5.46
C PRO A 105 -3.90 -4.07 5.96
N TYR A 106 -4.07 -4.41 7.24
CA TYR A 106 -3.55 -5.61 7.88
C TYR A 106 -4.48 -6.83 7.77
N GLN A 107 -5.75 -6.67 7.37
CA GLN A 107 -6.65 -7.81 7.19
C GLN A 107 -6.29 -8.63 5.93
N VAL A 108 -6.19 -9.94 6.13
CA VAL A 108 -6.00 -10.93 5.07
C VAL A 108 -7.36 -11.15 4.40
N VAL A 109 -7.52 -10.60 3.21
CA VAL A 109 -8.72 -10.81 2.40
C VAL A 109 -8.34 -11.79 1.32
N SER A 110 -8.82 -13.03 1.41
CA SER A 110 -8.68 -13.98 0.31
C SER A 110 -9.36 -13.37 -0.93
N PRO A 111 -8.64 -13.15 -2.04
CA PRO A 111 -9.23 -12.57 -3.25
C PRO A 111 -10.30 -13.49 -3.87
N ARG A 112 -10.27 -14.78 -3.48
CA ARG A 112 -11.10 -15.85 -4.00
C ARG A 112 -12.14 -16.32 -2.98
N GLY A 113 -12.99 -15.41 -2.53
CA GLY A 113 -14.28 -15.79 -1.96
C GLY A 113 -15.26 -16.13 -3.08
N GLY A 114 -15.15 -17.34 -3.64
CA GLY A 114 -16.08 -17.87 -4.65
C GLY A 114 -15.49 -17.93 -6.06
N GLY A 115 -15.49 -19.15 -6.63
CA GLY A 115 -14.88 -19.52 -7.91
C GLY A 115 -15.51 -18.93 -9.18
N SER A 116 -15.89 -17.66 -9.19
CA SER A 116 -16.39 -16.98 -10.38
C SER A 116 -15.26 -16.19 -11.06
N LYS A 117 -14.99 -16.51 -12.34
CA LYS A 117 -13.99 -15.84 -13.19
C LYS A 117 -14.30 -14.36 -13.47
N ARG A 118 -15.42 -13.82 -12.97
CA ARG A 118 -15.78 -12.40 -13.05
C ARG A 118 -15.85 -11.78 -11.66
N VAL A 119 -14.85 -10.97 -11.33
CA VAL A 119 -14.90 -10.08 -10.17
C VAL A 119 -16.05 -9.09 -10.38
N SER A 120 -17.04 -9.07 -9.48
CA SER A 120 -18.14 -8.11 -9.59
C SER A 120 -17.62 -6.67 -9.53
N LYS A 121 -18.32 -5.71 -10.16
CA LYS A 121 -17.93 -4.29 -10.12
C LYS A 121 -17.77 -3.76 -8.68
N LEU A 122 -18.57 -4.29 -7.75
CA LEU A 122 -18.47 -4.00 -6.32
C LEU A 122 -17.20 -4.60 -5.70
N ALA A 123 -16.88 -5.86 -5.99
CA ALA A 123 -15.66 -6.48 -5.51
C ALA A 123 -14.41 -5.75 -6.02
N ARG A 124 -14.40 -5.35 -7.31
CA ARG A 124 -13.30 -4.54 -7.87
C ARG A 124 -13.13 -3.21 -7.14
N ARG A 125 -14.22 -2.47 -6.90
CA ARG A 125 -14.18 -1.21 -6.13
C ARG A 125 -13.68 -1.41 -4.69
N LYS A 126 -14.03 -2.52 -4.04
CA LYS A 126 -13.49 -2.87 -2.71
C LYS A 126 -11.99 -3.16 -2.76
N MET A 127 -11.52 -3.85 -3.79
CA MET A 127 -10.09 -4.11 -4.01
C MET A 127 -9.31 -2.83 -4.30
N GLU A 128 -9.85 -1.93 -5.14
CA GLU A 128 -9.30 -0.58 -5.37
C GLU A 128 -9.20 0.19 -4.05
N LYS A 129 -10.26 0.15 -3.22
CA LYS A 129 -10.28 0.80 -1.90
C LYS A 129 -9.22 0.26 -0.94
N ARG A 130 -9.00 -1.05 -0.94
CA ARG A 130 -7.93 -1.69 -0.17
C ARG A 130 -6.55 -1.28 -0.69
N ALA A 131 -6.36 -1.25 -2.02
CA ALA A 131 -5.11 -0.85 -2.64
C ALA A 131 -4.71 0.59 -2.26
N VAL A 132 -5.68 1.53 -2.28
CA VAL A 132 -5.46 2.90 -1.80
C VAL A 132 -5.07 2.92 -0.32
N GLY A 133 -5.72 2.13 0.52
CA GLY A 133 -5.35 2.02 1.93
C GLY A 133 -3.92 1.52 2.14
N ILE A 134 -3.53 0.47 1.43
CA ILE A 134 -2.15 -0.07 1.51
C ILE A 134 -1.14 0.97 1.00
N ALA A 135 -1.47 1.71 -0.05
CA ALA A 135 -0.62 2.79 -0.54
C ALA A 135 -0.43 3.87 0.53
N HIS A 136 -1.50 4.30 1.21
CA HIS A 136 -1.38 5.27 2.32
C HIS A 136 -0.50 4.77 3.46
N GLU A 137 -0.63 3.50 3.86
CA GLU A 137 0.27 2.92 4.87
C GLU A 137 1.72 2.89 4.39
N PHE A 138 1.95 2.39 3.18
CA PHE A 138 3.30 2.31 2.61
C PHE A 138 3.97 3.68 2.54
N LEU A 139 3.24 4.70 2.09
CA LEU A 139 3.74 6.07 1.99
C LEU A 139 3.91 6.72 3.36
N SER A 140 3.15 6.31 4.37
CA SER A 140 3.36 6.81 5.73
C SER A 140 4.69 6.35 6.32
N LEU A 141 5.25 5.25 5.80
CA LEU A 141 6.58 4.75 6.14
C LEU A 141 7.69 5.47 5.36
N THR A 142 7.38 6.10 4.23
CA THR A 142 8.37 6.85 3.46
C THR A 142 8.53 8.28 3.98
N VAL A 143 9.75 8.79 3.98
CA VAL A 143 10.08 10.11 4.55
C VAL A 143 9.36 11.23 3.81
N GLU A 144 9.43 11.21 2.48
CA GLU A 144 8.78 12.23 1.64
C GLU A 144 7.28 11.97 1.46
N LYS A 145 6.75 10.82 1.94
CA LYS A 145 5.41 10.32 1.64
C LYS A 145 5.14 10.17 0.14
N MET A 146 6.22 9.88 -0.60
CA MET A 146 6.23 9.75 -2.05
C MET A 146 6.89 8.45 -2.48
N VAL A 147 6.47 7.90 -3.62
CA VAL A 147 7.16 6.77 -4.27
C VAL A 147 6.84 6.73 -5.77
N GLU A 148 7.77 6.24 -6.59
CA GLU A 148 7.48 5.99 -8.00
C GLU A 148 6.43 4.88 -8.17
N VAL A 149 5.45 5.10 -9.05
CA VAL A 149 4.37 4.13 -9.32
C VAL A 149 4.92 2.79 -9.79
N GLU A 150 6.03 2.79 -10.52
CA GLU A 150 6.66 1.57 -11.02
C GLU A 150 7.27 0.75 -9.89
N LYS A 151 7.95 1.41 -8.93
CA LYS A 151 8.45 0.76 -7.72
C LYS A 151 7.30 0.18 -6.92
N PHE A 152 6.26 0.96 -6.64
CA PHE A 152 5.09 0.49 -5.90
C PHE A 152 4.36 -0.67 -6.60
N SER A 153 4.27 -0.64 -7.93
CA SER A 153 3.65 -1.71 -8.73
C SER A 153 4.37 -3.05 -8.56
N GLN A 154 5.68 -3.07 -8.33
CA GLN A 154 6.42 -4.30 -8.03
C GLN A 154 5.97 -4.92 -6.69
N PHE A 155 5.57 -4.09 -5.72
CA PHE A 155 5.04 -4.54 -4.45
C PHE A 155 3.60 -5.07 -4.51
N ARG A 156 2.89 -4.89 -5.63
CA ARG A 156 1.50 -5.35 -5.76
C ARG A 156 1.34 -6.84 -5.45
N LYS A 157 2.28 -7.67 -5.90
CA LYS A 157 2.25 -9.13 -5.71
C LYS A 157 2.36 -9.47 -4.22
N TRP A 158 3.28 -8.80 -3.53
CA TRP A 158 3.49 -9.01 -2.11
C TRP A 158 2.29 -8.53 -1.30
N PHE A 159 1.75 -7.34 -1.57
CA PHE A 159 0.59 -6.83 -0.83
C PHE A 159 -0.76 -7.50 -1.17
N GLY A 160 -0.77 -8.45 -2.11
CA GLY A 160 -2.00 -9.10 -2.60
C GLY A 160 -2.93 -8.10 -3.30
N ILE A 161 -2.34 -7.12 -4.00
CA ILE A 161 -3.07 -6.15 -4.81
C ILE A 161 -3.20 -6.76 -6.22
N GLU A 162 -4.38 -7.27 -6.53
CA GLU A 162 -4.68 -7.84 -7.86
C GLU A 162 -5.20 -6.79 -8.86
N VAL A 163 -5.44 -5.57 -8.40
CA VAL A 163 -5.81 -4.44 -9.27
C VAL A 163 -4.57 -3.76 -9.84
N ASN A 164 -4.68 -3.23 -11.05
CA ASN A 164 -3.60 -2.45 -11.64
C ASN A 164 -3.48 -1.10 -10.89
N VAL A 165 -2.36 -0.92 -10.21
CA VAL A 165 -2.09 0.28 -9.40
C VAL A 165 -2.17 1.56 -10.25
N ARG A 166 -1.72 1.52 -11.51
CA ARG A 166 -1.82 2.68 -12.42
C ARG A 166 -3.28 3.08 -12.60
N ASP A 167 -4.16 2.11 -12.86
CA ASP A 167 -5.59 2.35 -13.06
C ASP A 167 -6.24 2.86 -11.77
N VAL A 168 -5.84 2.35 -10.60
CA VAL A 168 -6.31 2.84 -9.29
C VAL A 168 -5.96 4.32 -9.11
N PHE A 169 -4.73 4.73 -9.42
CA PHE A 169 -4.34 6.14 -9.28
C PHE A 169 -4.98 7.05 -10.33
N LEU A 170 -5.26 6.54 -11.53
CA LEU A 170 -5.99 7.27 -12.57
C LEU A 170 -7.49 7.41 -12.26
N ASP A 171 -8.11 6.40 -11.66
CA ASP A 171 -9.52 6.43 -11.26
C ASP A 171 -9.74 7.30 -10.02
N HIS A 172 -8.71 7.45 -9.18
CA HIS A 172 -8.78 8.18 -7.90
C HIS A 172 -7.71 9.29 -7.77
N PRO A 173 -7.66 10.30 -8.66
CA PRO A 173 -6.67 11.39 -8.64
C PRO A 173 -6.75 12.29 -7.40
N GLY A 174 -7.86 12.29 -6.66
CA GLY A 174 -7.97 13.01 -5.40
C GLY A 174 -7.23 12.37 -4.24
N ASN A 175 -6.75 11.14 -4.41
CA ASN A 175 -5.87 10.51 -3.44
C ASN A 175 -4.41 10.84 -3.76
N SER A 176 -4.02 11.00 -5.03
CA SER A 176 -2.63 11.26 -5.44
C SER A 176 -2.35 12.74 -5.72
N THR A 177 -1.53 13.38 -4.88
CA THR A 177 -0.97 14.70 -5.19
C THR A 177 0.22 14.52 -6.13
N SER A 178 0.02 14.48 -7.45
CA SER A 178 1.16 14.54 -8.38
C SER A 178 1.64 15.98 -8.51
N ARG A 179 2.92 16.23 -8.17
CA ARG A 179 3.65 17.39 -8.72
C ARG A 179 4.29 16.94 -10.03
N ARG A 180 3.79 17.45 -11.16
CA ARG A 180 4.51 17.34 -12.44
C ARG A 180 5.75 18.23 -12.37
N ASN A 181 6.91 17.64 -12.11
CA ASN A 181 8.16 18.16 -12.66
C ASN A 181 8.62 17.20 -13.76
N GLU A 182 9.12 17.78 -14.85
CA GLU A 182 9.42 17.12 -16.11
C GLU A 182 10.21 15.81 -15.93
N SER A 183 9.76 14.76 -16.65
CA SER A 183 10.43 13.47 -16.90
C SER A 183 10.09 12.25 -16.04
N SER A 184 9.23 12.30 -15.01
CA SER A 184 8.76 11.06 -14.38
C SER A 184 7.36 11.22 -13.77
N THR A 185 6.45 10.29 -14.10
CA THR A 185 5.09 10.24 -13.53
C THR A 185 5.19 9.80 -12.07
N ARG A 186 5.44 10.77 -11.18
CA ARG A 186 5.45 10.60 -9.74
C ARG A 186 4.02 10.73 -9.21
N CYS A 187 3.56 9.74 -8.46
CA CYS A 187 2.28 9.78 -7.78
C CYS A 187 2.53 9.60 -6.30
N PHE A 188 1.96 10.51 -5.51
CA PHE A 188 2.34 10.79 -4.14
C PHE A 188 3.72 11.39 -4.08
#